data_AF-A0A2E6KLY3-F1
#
_entry.id   AF-A0A2E6KLY3-F1
#
_cell.length_a   1.000
_cell.length_b   1.000
_cell.length_c   1.000
_cell.angle_alpha   90.00
_cell.angle_beta   90.00
_cell.angle_gamma   90.00
#
_symmetry.space_group_name_H-M   'P 1'
#
loop_
_entity.id
_entity.type
_entity.pdbx_description
1 polymer ?
#
loop_
_entity_poly.entity_id
_entity_poly.type
_entity_poly.pdbx_seq_one_letter_code
_entity_poly.pdbx_strand_id
1 'polypeptide(L)'
;MPKDPNNPLGLPNGAPRPNPAPKRPDPFAGAGKNVALVQLEGSIMPGGAIEYFKSNLLLETAFQNPKIDSVMLYINSPGGSPTQSEMIAGRIRELSKKFNKPVVTVVGDMAASGGYWIAAAGDEIYVHKTSGAGSIGVVQNAQGVVDKMKKEGVEDRTLYSGKNKVTNSPYKPVDPKERANLLKKLQFLHHEFIDWVQERRGSKLKDSLIDKKNVLDSELFSGEMWFGKQAVEVGLADGIGSIHSVLEKKFGADAKLFGVGLVPGQGPVIFKMGASEDELKTKTANDSNAEFNEISKQPKVKAKAEKKRIRVKAGSKPRI
;
A
#
# COMPACT_ATOMS: atom_id res chain seq x y z
N MET A 1 28.51 67.14 -18.18
CA MET A 1 27.09 66.70 -18.24
C MET A 1 26.84 65.77 -17.06
N PRO A 2 25.76 65.95 -16.27
CA PRO A 2 25.45 65.03 -15.18
C PRO A 2 24.94 63.70 -15.73
N LYS A 3 25.35 62.57 -15.11
CA LYS A 3 24.84 61.23 -15.44
C LYS A 3 23.42 61.07 -14.89
N ASP A 4 22.56 60.41 -15.67
CA ASP A 4 21.18 60.09 -15.29
C ASP A 4 21.18 59.17 -14.04
N PRO A 5 20.58 59.59 -12.90
CA PRO A 5 20.55 58.80 -11.67
C PRO A 5 19.74 57.50 -11.80
N ASN A 6 18.94 57.32 -12.85
CA ASN A 6 18.12 56.11 -13.06
C ASN A 6 18.73 55.08 -14.02
N ASN A 7 19.89 55.35 -14.62
CA ASN A 7 20.64 54.35 -15.40
C ASN A 7 22.15 54.48 -15.16
N PRO A 8 22.64 54.13 -13.95
CA PRO A 8 24.04 54.31 -13.57
C PRO A 8 25.02 53.45 -14.39
N LEU A 9 24.52 52.45 -15.13
CA LEU A 9 25.32 51.48 -15.90
C LEU A 9 25.23 51.66 -17.43
N GLY A 10 24.41 52.59 -17.94
CA GLY A 10 24.32 52.87 -19.39
C GLY A 10 23.86 51.70 -20.25
N LEU A 11 23.13 50.73 -19.69
CA LEU A 11 22.64 49.58 -20.45
C LEU A 11 21.47 50.00 -21.35
N PRO A 12 21.41 49.53 -22.61
CA PRO A 12 20.33 49.87 -23.52
C PRO A 12 19.00 49.27 -23.03
N ASN A 13 18.01 50.14 -22.81
CA ASN A 13 16.62 49.74 -22.58
C ASN A 13 16.07 49.11 -23.87
N GLY A 14 15.93 47.79 -23.90
CA GLY A 14 15.25 47.12 -25.02
C GLY A 14 15.79 45.76 -25.45
N ALA A 15 16.57 45.04 -24.63
CA ALA A 15 16.83 43.64 -24.94
C ALA A 15 15.48 42.87 -25.01
N PRO A 16 15.13 42.22 -26.13
CA PRO A 16 13.94 41.37 -26.19
C PRO A 16 14.04 40.34 -25.07
N ARG A 17 12.98 40.20 -24.27
CA ARG A 17 12.91 39.05 -23.36
C ARG A 17 13.06 37.80 -24.22
N PRO A 18 13.93 36.84 -23.85
CA PRO A 18 14.02 35.60 -24.60
C PRO A 18 12.62 35.00 -24.71
N ASN A 19 12.25 34.54 -25.91
CA ASN A 19 10.98 33.87 -26.12
C ASN A 19 10.82 32.78 -25.05
N PRO A 20 9.64 32.66 -24.41
CA PRO A 20 9.41 31.56 -23.50
C PRO A 20 9.71 30.26 -24.25
N ALA A 21 10.50 29.39 -23.63
CA ALA A 21 10.82 28.08 -24.21
C ALA A 21 9.52 27.40 -24.66
N PRO A 22 9.51 26.72 -25.83
CA PRO A 22 8.31 26.06 -26.32
C PRO A 22 7.74 25.17 -25.21
N LYS A 23 6.44 25.34 -24.91
CA LYS A 23 5.75 24.51 -23.91
C LYS A 23 5.92 23.05 -24.32
N ARG A 24 6.62 22.27 -23.49
CA ARG A 24 6.79 20.83 -23.74
C ARG A 24 5.39 20.17 -23.80
N PRO A 25 5.19 19.15 -24.65
CA PRO A 25 3.91 18.45 -24.73
C PRO A 25 3.51 17.89 -23.37
N ASP A 26 2.24 18.06 -22.99
CA ASP A 26 1.70 17.47 -21.76
C ASP A 26 1.83 15.94 -21.86
N PRO A 27 2.58 15.27 -20.96
CA PRO A 27 2.82 13.83 -21.05
C PRO A 27 1.53 13.00 -20.88
N PHE A 28 0.46 13.60 -20.37
CA PHE A 28 -0.86 12.98 -20.22
C PHE A 28 -1.78 13.19 -21.41
N ALA A 29 -1.42 14.05 -22.38
CA ALA A 29 -2.23 14.34 -23.55
C ALA A 29 -2.41 13.11 -24.46
N GLY A 30 -3.44 13.15 -25.31
CA GLY A 30 -3.82 12.07 -26.23
C GLY A 30 -5.08 11.31 -25.78
N ALA A 31 -5.66 10.53 -26.70
CA ALA A 31 -6.97 9.90 -26.53
C ALA A 31 -6.98 8.68 -25.59
N GLY A 32 -5.83 8.05 -25.35
CA GLY A 32 -5.72 6.85 -24.54
C GLY A 32 -5.79 7.10 -23.03
N LYS A 33 -6.25 6.08 -22.30
CA LYS A 33 -6.36 6.08 -20.84
C LYS A 33 -5.01 6.21 -20.15
N ASN A 34 -4.94 7.04 -19.13
CA ASN A 34 -3.74 7.24 -18.32
C ASN A 34 -3.83 6.37 -17.06
N VAL A 35 -2.93 5.40 -16.93
CA VAL A 35 -2.89 4.44 -15.83
C VAL A 35 -1.66 4.68 -14.98
N ALA A 36 -1.85 4.90 -13.67
CA ALA A 36 -0.75 5.03 -12.73
C ALA A 36 -0.30 3.66 -12.21
N LEU A 37 0.98 3.32 -12.35
CA LEU A 37 1.61 2.12 -11.82
C LEU A 37 2.21 2.43 -10.44
N VAL A 38 1.67 1.80 -9.40
CA VAL A 38 2.23 1.81 -8.05
C VAL A 38 2.88 0.46 -7.79
N GLN A 39 4.19 0.44 -7.60
CA GLN A 39 4.98 -0.77 -7.36
C GLN A 39 5.18 -0.97 -5.85
N LEU A 40 4.76 -2.12 -5.33
CA LEU A 40 4.95 -2.53 -3.94
C LEU A 40 5.73 -3.85 -3.92
N GLU A 41 7.02 -3.74 -3.63
CA GLU A 41 7.97 -4.86 -3.74
C GLU A 41 8.73 -5.09 -2.44
N GLY A 42 8.90 -6.36 -2.07
CA GLY A 42 9.62 -6.79 -0.87
C GLY A 42 8.71 -7.09 0.33
N SER A 43 9.33 -7.28 1.49
CA SER A 43 8.60 -7.62 2.73
C SER A 43 7.83 -6.44 3.30
N ILE A 44 6.68 -6.74 3.90
CA ILE A 44 5.75 -5.75 4.47
C ILE A 44 6.04 -5.60 5.96
N MET A 45 6.68 -4.51 6.37
CA MET A 45 6.99 -4.25 7.79
C MET A 45 7.10 -2.74 8.04
N PRO A 46 6.85 -2.23 9.25
CA PRO A 46 7.16 -0.84 9.59
C PRO A 46 8.63 -0.53 9.29
N GLY A 47 8.88 0.52 8.50
CA GLY A 47 10.23 0.90 8.06
C GLY A 47 10.86 -0.02 7.00
N GLY A 48 10.11 -1.00 6.48
CA GLY A 48 10.55 -1.92 5.44
C GLY A 48 10.39 -1.38 4.02
N ALA A 49 10.61 -2.25 3.04
CA ALA A 49 10.46 -1.90 1.62
C ALA A 49 9.02 -1.48 1.29
N ILE A 50 8.05 -2.25 1.79
CA ILE A 50 6.62 -1.94 1.82
C ILE A 50 6.24 -1.58 3.26
N GLU A 51 5.78 -0.36 3.46
CA GLU A 51 5.25 0.13 4.73
C GLU A 51 4.17 1.19 4.45
N TYR A 52 3.26 1.40 5.40
CA TYR A 52 2.05 2.19 5.22
C TYR A 52 2.30 3.62 4.78
N PHE A 53 3.17 4.38 5.45
CA PHE A 53 3.33 5.82 5.19
C PHE A 53 3.91 6.08 3.79
N LYS A 54 4.99 5.39 3.43
CA LYS A 54 5.61 5.41 2.10
C LYS A 54 4.63 4.98 1.02
N SER A 55 3.90 3.88 1.26
CA SER A 55 2.89 3.40 0.31
C SER A 55 1.76 4.41 0.15
N ASN A 56 1.30 5.01 1.24
CA ASN A 56 0.24 6.02 1.21
C ASN A 56 0.63 7.25 0.39
N LEU A 57 1.90 7.70 0.45
CA LEU A 57 2.37 8.80 -0.40
C LEU A 57 2.24 8.47 -1.88
N LEU A 58 2.65 7.26 -2.30
CA LEU A 58 2.52 6.81 -3.69
C LEU A 58 1.05 6.68 -4.11
N LEU A 59 0.22 6.09 -3.23
CA LEU A 59 -1.20 5.91 -3.48
C LEU A 59 -1.92 7.25 -3.60
N GLU A 60 -1.69 8.19 -2.68
CA GLU A 60 -2.29 9.52 -2.75
C GLU A 60 -1.90 10.24 -4.03
N THR A 61 -0.63 10.20 -4.43
CA THR A 61 -0.18 10.78 -5.70
C THR A 61 -0.90 10.17 -6.91
N ALA A 62 -1.03 8.84 -6.96
CA ALA A 62 -1.75 8.17 -8.04
C ALA A 62 -3.25 8.53 -8.09
N PHE A 63 -3.92 8.48 -6.94
CA PHE A 63 -5.37 8.65 -6.86
C PHE A 63 -5.83 10.11 -6.93
N GLN A 64 -5.06 11.05 -6.38
CA GLN A 64 -5.45 12.47 -6.37
C GLN A 64 -5.21 13.17 -7.72
N ASN A 65 -4.33 12.65 -8.58
CA ASN A 65 -4.02 13.30 -9.85
C ASN A 65 -5.23 13.21 -10.82
N PRO A 66 -5.85 14.33 -11.24
CA PRO A 66 -7.05 14.31 -12.08
C PRO A 66 -6.79 13.80 -13.51
N LYS A 67 -5.53 13.73 -13.94
CA LYS A 67 -5.13 13.22 -15.27
C LYS A 67 -4.99 11.70 -15.31
N ILE A 68 -5.05 11.02 -14.16
CA ILE A 68 -5.02 9.55 -14.05
C ILE A 68 -6.44 9.02 -14.05
N ASP A 69 -6.75 8.08 -14.95
CA ASP A 69 -8.05 7.43 -15.05
C ASP A 69 -8.17 6.20 -14.14
N SER A 70 -7.06 5.48 -13.91
CA SER A 70 -7.07 4.18 -13.22
C SER A 70 -5.73 3.91 -12.55
N VAL A 71 -5.73 3.02 -11.55
CA VAL A 71 -4.50 2.63 -10.83
C VAL A 71 -4.21 1.16 -11.11
N MET A 72 -2.97 0.88 -11.50
CA MET A 72 -2.43 -0.47 -11.57
C MET A 72 -1.48 -0.67 -10.39
N LEU A 73 -1.73 -1.70 -9.58
CA LEU A 73 -0.81 -2.13 -8.54
C LEU A 73 0.09 -3.22 -9.12
N TYR A 74 1.40 -3.07 -8.95
CA TYR A 74 2.33 -4.18 -9.15
C TYR A 74 2.78 -4.68 -7.78
N ILE A 75 2.46 -5.94 -7.48
CA ILE A 75 2.77 -6.56 -6.19
C ILE A 75 3.79 -7.67 -6.40
N ASN A 76 4.96 -7.54 -5.77
CA ASN A 76 5.94 -8.62 -5.66
C ASN A 76 6.40 -8.76 -4.20
N SER A 77 5.66 -9.52 -3.41
CA SER A 77 5.84 -9.58 -1.96
C SER A 77 5.58 -10.97 -1.37
N PRO A 78 6.48 -11.46 -0.49
CA PRO A 78 6.24 -12.67 0.30
C PRO A 78 5.28 -12.42 1.48
N GLY A 79 4.84 -11.18 1.71
CA GLY A 79 4.01 -10.78 2.85
C GLY A 79 4.79 -10.15 3.98
N GLY A 80 4.25 -10.26 5.21
CA GLY A 80 4.83 -9.65 6.41
C GLY A 80 3.76 -9.32 7.45
N SER A 81 3.84 -8.13 8.03
CA SER A 81 2.95 -7.66 9.09
C SER A 81 1.48 -7.62 8.63
N PRO A 82 0.56 -8.31 9.35
CA PRO A 82 -0.88 -8.26 9.07
C PRO A 82 -1.43 -6.83 9.12
N THR A 83 -1.10 -6.08 10.16
CA THR A 83 -1.56 -4.70 10.36
C THR A 83 -1.10 -3.76 9.24
N GLN A 84 0.17 -3.84 8.81
CA GLN A 84 0.64 -3.02 7.68
C GLN A 84 -0.11 -3.37 6.39
N SER A 85 -0.35 -4.66 6.16
CA SER A 85 -1.08 -5.14 4.99
C SER A 85 -2.52 -4.65 4.97
N GLU A 86 -3.22 -4.76 6.10
CA GLU A 86 -4.58 -4.26 6.31
C GLU A 86 -4.67 -2.75 6.08
N MET A 87 -3.78 -1.95 6.70
CA MET A 87 -3.78 -0.50 6.54
C MET A 87 -3.59 -0.07 5.09
N ILE A 88 -2.67 -0.70 4.36
CA ILE A 88 -2.40 -0.39 2.94
C ILE A 88 -3.60 -0.80 2.08
N ALA A 89 -4.12 -2.02 2.27
CA ALA A 89 -5.25 -2.54 1.51
C ALA A 89 -6.53 -1.70 1.72
N GLY A 90 -6.84 -1.37 2.97
CA GLY A 90 -7.94 -0.47 3.33
C GLY A 90 -7.79 0.91 2.69
N ARG A 91 -6.56 1.47 2.70
CA ARG A 91 -6.27 2.76 2.08
C ARG A 91 -6.46 2.77 0.57
N ILE A 92 -6.05 1.70 -0.12
CA ILE A 92 -6.32 1.53 -1.57
C ILE A 92 -7.83 1.61 -1.85
N ARG A 93 -8.65 0.97 -1.02
CA ARG A 93 -10.11 0.97 -1.19
C ARG A 93 -10.78 2.27 -0.83
N GLU A 94 -10.33 2.92 0.24
CA GLU A 94 -10.79 4.26 0.58
C GLU A 94 -10.53 5.24 -0.57
N LEU A 95 -9.30 5.28 -1.10
CA LEU A 95 -8.91 6.17 -2.18
C LEU A 95 -9.64 5.87 -3.49
N SER A 96 -9.74 4.60 -3.86
CA SER A 96 -10.47 4.20 -5.05
C SER A 96 -11.95 4.60 -5.00
N LYS A 97 -12.62 4.37 -3.87
CA LYS A 97 -14.00 4.82 -3.67
C LYS A 97 -14.11 6.34 -3.69
N LYS A 98 -13.20 7.06 -3.03
CA LYS A 98 -13.20 8.52 -2.95
C LYS A 98 -13.02 9.20 -4.31
N PHE A 99 -12.14 8.65 -5.16
CA PHE A 99 -11.80 9.24 -6.46
C PHE A 99 -12.47 8.53 -7.65
N ASN A 100 -13.26 7.50 -7.40
CA ASN A 100 -13.94 6.69 -8.42
C ASN A 100 -12.98 6.15 -9.50
N LYS A 101 -11.82 5.65 -9.08
CA LYS A 101 -10.79 5.10 -9.97
C LYS A 101 -10.68 3.59 -9.76
N PRO A 102 -10.86 2.76 -10.80
CA PRO A 102 -10.71 1.32 -10.67
C PRO A 102 -9.25 0.95 -10.43
N VAL A 103 -9.06 -0.19 -9.77
CA VAL A 103 -7.76 -0.73 -9.37
C VAL A 103 -7.56 -2.10 -9.98
N VAL A 104 -6.48 -2.28 -10.74
CA VAL A 104 -6.09 -3.59 -11.27
C VAL A 104 -4.76 -4.00 -10.66
N THR A 105 -4.70 -5.17 -10.07
CA THR A 105 -3.45 -5.74 -9.54
C THR A 105 -2.80 -6.64 -10.58
N VAL A 106 -1.50 -6.50 -10.78
CA VAL A 106 -0.64 -7.45 -11.50
C VAL A 106 0.40 -7.96 -10.51
N VAL A 107 0.52 -9.28 -10.42
CA VAL A 107 1.47 -9.95 -9.52
C VAL A 107 2.79 -10.18 -10.25
N GLY A 108 3.91 -9.86 -9.62
CA GLY A 108 5.26 -10.20 -10.06
C GLY A 108 5.58 -11.68 -9.83
N ASP A 109 6.68 -12.01 -9.14
CA ASP A 109 6.98 -13.40 -8.82
C ASP A 109 5.97 -13.99 -7.83
N MET A 110 5.55 -13.19 -6.84
CA MET A 110 4.52 -13.62 -5.89
C MET A 110 3.74 -12.48 -5.26
N ALA A 111 2.50 -12.79 -4.88
CA ALA A 111 1.72 -12.06 -3.91
C ALA A 111 1.25 -13.08 -2.86
N ALA A 112 2.08 -13.29 -1.84
CA ALA A 112 1.86 -14.29 -0.78
C ALA A 112 1.52 -13.60 0.55
N SER A 113 0.68 -14.23 1.38
CA SER A 113 0.34 -13.77 2.73
C SER A 113 -0.11 -12.31 2.72
N GLY A 114 0.50 -11.42 3.49
CA GLY A 114 0.22 -9.98 3.46
C GLY A 114 0.30 -9.33 2.07
N GLY A 115 1.12 -9.87 1.16
CA GLY A 115 1.18 -9.44 -0.24
C GLY A 115 -0.12 -9.76 -0.98
N TYR A 116 -0.70 -10.94 -0.74
CA TYR A 116 -2.01 -11.29 -1.27
C TYR A 116 -3.13 -10.44 -0.63
N TRP A 117 -3.02 -10.13 0.66
CA TRP A 117 -3.93 -9.22 1.35
C TRP A 117 -4.02 -7.87 0.61
N ILE A 118 -2.87 -7.27 0.27
CA ILE A 118 -2.83 -6.03 -0.51
C ILE A 118 -3.33 -6.27 -1.94
N ALA A 119 -2.93 -7.36 -2.59
CA ALA A 119 -3.35 -7.67 -3.95
C ALA A 119 -4.88 -7.75 -4.10
N ALA A 120 -5.57 -8.34 -3.10
CA ALA A 120 -7.02 -8.44 -3.02
C ALA A 120 -7.75 -7.09 -2.87
N ALA A 121 -7.03 -6.01 -2.57
CA ALA A 121 -7.59 -4.66 -2.67
C ALA A 121 -7.94 -4.29 -4.14
N GLY A 122 -7.30 -4.90 -5.13
CA GLY A 122 -7.66 -4.72 -6.54
C GLY A 122 -9.09 -5.17 -6.86
N ASP A 123 -9.70 -4.57 -7.88
CA ASP A 123 -10.97 -5.02 -8.46
C ASP A 123 -10.77 -6.30 -9.29
N GLU A 124 -9.59 -6.41 -9.91
CA GLU A 124 -9.12 -7.59 -10.62
C GLU A 124 -7.65 -7.85 -10.31
N ILE A 125 -7.25 -9.12 -10.37
CA ILE A 125 -5.90 -9.60 -10.08
C ILE A 125 -5.42 -10.44 -11.26
N TYR A 126 -4.27 -10.09 -11.81
CA TYR A 126 -3.61 -10.82 -12.88
C TYR A 126 -2.28 -11.38 -12.39
N VAL A 127 -1.98 -12.60 -12.81
CA VAL A 127 -0.75 -13.32 -12.43
C VAL A 127 0.02 -13.73 -13.69
N HIS A 128 1.33 -13.96 -13.62
CA HIS A 128 2.04 -14.67 -14.68
C HIS A 128 1.84 -16.18 -14.53
N LYS A 129 2.22 -16.94 -15.56
CA LYS A 129 2.12 -18.41 -15.58
C LYS A 129 2.82 -19.10 -14.41
N THR A 130 3.86 -18.47 -13.87
CA THR A 130 4.70 -18.97 -12.78
C THR A 130 4.59 -18.13 -11.51
N SER A 131 3.76 -17.07 -11.50
CA SER A 131 3.57 -16.27 -10.29
C SER A 131 2.83 -17.08 -9.25
N GLY A 132 3.22 -16.93 -8.00
CA GLY A 132 2.49 -17.49 -6.86
C GLY A 132 1.49 -16.49 -6.27
N ALA A 133 0.27 -16.93 -5.96
CA ALA A 133 -0.71 -16.15 -5.21
C ALA A 133 -1.35 -16.99 -4.10
N GLY A 134 -1.70 -16.35 -2.99
CA GLY A 134 -2.31 -17.03 -1.84
C GLY A 134 -1.41 -16.96 -0.61
N SER A 135 -1.07 -18.11 -0.05
CA SER A 135 -0.53 -18.20 1.32
C SER A 135 -1.42 -17.49 2.33
N ILE A 136 -2.73 -17.74 2.21
CA ILE A 136 -3.75 -17.20 3.10
C ILE A 136 -3.68 -17.99 4.39
N GLY A 137 -3.01 -17.41 5.38
CA GLY A 137 -2.70 -18.05 6.65
C GLY A 137 -1.82 -17.12 7.50
N VAL A 138 -1.66 -17.48 8.77
CA VAL A 138 -0.89 -16.69 9.73
C VAL A 138 0.06 -17.60 10.50
N VAL A 139 1.34 -17.23 10.54
CA VAL A 139 2.36 -17.98 11.25
C VAL A 139 3.04 -17.12 12.30
N GLN A 140 3.38 -17.73 13.43
CA GLN A 140 4.31 -17.18 14.40
C GLN A 140 5.41 -18.20 14.65
N ASN A 141 6.64 -17.85 14.31
CA ASN A 141 7.80 -18.72 14.47
C ASN A 141 8.48 -18.48 15.82
N ALA A 142 8.92 -19.56 16.47
CA ALA A 142 9.81 -19.52 17.62
C ALA A 142 10.63 -20.81 17.72
N GLN A 143 11.82 -20.71 18.31
CA GLN A 143 12.73 -21.84 18.52
C GLN A 143 13.01 -21.98 20.03
N GLY A 144 12.98 -23.20 20.55
CA GLY A 144 13.37 -23.48 21.95
C GLY A 144 14.82 -23.92 22.05
N VAL A 145 15.54 -23.45 23.07
CA VAL A 145 16.97 -23.80 23.33
C VAL A 145 17.23 -24.32 24.74
N VAL A 146 16.17 -24.65 25.48
CA VAL A 146 16.20 -25.05 26.91
C VAL A 146 17.21 -26.16 27.19
N ASP A 147 17.16 -27.26 26.42
CA ASP A 147 18.04 -28.42 26.65
C ASP A 147 19.51 -28.12 26.33
N LYS A 148 19.75 -27.26 25.33
CA LYS A 148 21.09 -26.81 24.97
C LYS A 148 21.69 -25.94 26.07
N MET A 149 20.93 -24.96 26.57
CA MET A 149 21.36 -24.11 27.69
C MET A 149 21.67 -24.94 28.94
N LYS A 150 20.81 -25.91 29.27
CA LYS A 150 21.02 -26.83 30.39
C LYS A 150 22.32 -27.62 30.24
N LYS A 151 22.62 -28.12 29.04
CA LYS A 151 23.87 -28.84 28.75
C LYS A 151 25.11 -27.96 28.88
N GLU A 152 24.99 -26.69 28.52
CA GLU A 152 26.09 -25.70 28.57
C GLU A 152 26.21 -25.00 29.93
N GLY A 153 25.34 -25.31 30.89
CA GLY A 153 25.32 -24.67 32.21
C GLY A 153 24.85 -23.22 32.21
N VAL A 154 24.12 -22.80 31.17
CA VAL A 154 23.57 -21.44 31.03
C VAL A 154 22.21 -21.36 31.72
N GLU A 155 22.03 -20.37 32.59
CA GLU A 155 20.79 -20.13 33.35
C GLU A 155 20.01 -18.92 32.77
N ASP A 156 18.69 -19.07 32.60
CA ASP A 156 17.80 -17.93 32.32
C ASP A 156 17.47 -17.18 33.61
N ARG A 157 17.87 -15.91 33.69
CA ARG A 157 17.60 -15.00 34.82
C ARG A 157 16.62 -13.89 34.47
N THR A 158 15.76 -14.10 33.47
CA THR A 158 14.80 -13.09 33.00
C THR A 158 13.79 -12.72 34.10
N LEU A 159 13.84 -11.46 34.54
CA LEU A 159 12.83 -10.85 35.41
C LEU A 159 11.81 -10.09 34.56
N TYR A 160 10.52 -10.25 34.85
CA TYR A 160 9.44 -9.60 34.11
C TYR A 160 8.25 -9.27 35.00
N SER A 161 7.50 -8.24 34.62
CA SER A 161 6.21 -7.89 35.23
C SER A 161 5.09 -8.10 34.22
N GLY A 162 3.98 -8.69 34.67
CA GLY A 162 2.85 -9.11 33.84
C GLY A 162 2.97 -10.57 33.36
N LYS A 163 1.95 -11.38 33.68
CA LYS A 163 1.97 -12.85 33.49
C LYS A 163 2.34 -13.31 32.07
N ASN A 164 1.91 -12.57 31.05
CA ASN A 164 2.08 -12.96 29.65
C ASN A 164 3.32 -12.34 28.97
N LYS A 165 4.17 -11.60 29.69
CA LYS A 165 5.24 -10.77 29.08
C LYS A 165 6.38 -11.59 28.46
N VAL A 166 6.54 -12.85 28.87
CA VAL A 166 7.54 -13.80 28.35
C VAL A 166 6.89 -15.07 27.76
N THR A 167 5.64 -14.94 27.31
CA THR A 167 4.94 -16.03 26.62
C THR A 167 5.75 -16.47 25.42
N ASN A 168 5.87 -17.78 25.19
CA ASN A 168 6.63 -18.34 24.06
C ASN A 168 8.14 -18.01 24.09
N SER A 169 8.71 -17.82 25.28
CA SER A 169 10.15 -17.60 25.45
C SER A 169 10.96 -18.79 24.89
N PRO A 170 12.04 -18.54 24.13
CA PRO A 170 12.92 -19.61 23.65
C PRO A 170 13.67 -20.32 24.80
N TYR A 171 13.70 -19.70 25.98
CA TYR A 171 14.44 -20.16 27.16
C TYR A 171 13.59 -20.95 28.16
N LYS A 172 12.28 -21.11 27.88
CA LYS A 172 11.35 -21.87 28.73
C LYS A 172 10.76 -23.06 27.99
N PRO A 173 10.42 -24.16 28.68
CA PRO A 173 9.59 -25.20 28.11
C PRO A 173 8.25 -24.63 27.63
N VAL A 174 7.68 -25.23 26.59
CA VAL A 174 6.37 -24.83 26.07
C VAL A 174 5.28 -25.10 27.10
N ASP A 175 4.58 -24.06 27.56
CA ASP A 175 3.38 -24.19 28.38
C ASP A 175 2.16 -24.47 27.48
N PRO A 176 1.42 -25.59 27.67
CA PRO A 176 0.23 -25.90 26.89
C PRO A 176 -0.86 -24.82 26.93
N LYS A 177 -1.04 -24.13 28.06
CA LYS A 177 -2.04 -23.06 28.23
C LYS A 177 -1.62 -21.80 27.46
N GLU A 178 -0.35 -21.43 27.53
CA GLU A 178 0.18 -20.32 26.73
C GLU A 178 0.08 -20.61 25.24
N ARG A 179 0.45 -21.83 24.82
CA ARG A 179 0.31 -22.29 23.42
C ARG A 179 -1.12 -22.20 22.94
N ALA A 180 -2.08 -22.72 23.71
CA ALA A 180 -3.50 -22.64 23.36
C ALA A 180 -3.99 -21.19 23.21
N ASN A 181 -3.52 -20.28 24.08
CA ASN A 181 -3.86 -18.86 23.99
C ASN A 181 -3.23 -18.17 22.77
N LEU A 182 -2.01 -18.54 22.38
CA LEU A 182 -1.37 -18.03 21.15
C LEU A 182 -2.10 -18.53 19.90
N LEU A 183 -2.45 -19.81 19.85
CA LEU A 183 -3.20 -20.39 18.74
C LEU A 183 -4.52 -19.66 18.52
N LYS A 184 -5.26 -19.32 19.58
CA LYS A 184 -6.49 -18.52 19.48
C LYS A 184 -6.25 -17.15 18.84
N LYS A 185 -5.12 -16.49 19.13
CA LYS A 185 -4.77 -15.19 18.53
C LYS A 185 -4.42 -15.33 17.05
N LEU A 186 -3.72 -16.41 16.68
CA LEU A 186 -3.42 -16.70 15.27
C LEU A 186 -4.69 -17.02 14.50
N GLN A 187 -5.62 -17.80 15.09
CA GLN A 187 -6.93 -18.08 14.51
C GLN A 187 -7.74 -16.81 14.29
N PHE A 188 -7.74 -15.89 15.26
CA PHE A 188 -8.37 -14.58 15.09
C PHE A 188 -7.80 -13.83 13.88
N LEU A 189 -6.47 -13.69 13.78
CA LEU A 189 -5.85 -13.02 12.63
C LEU A 189 -6.12 -13.73 11.30
N HIS A 190 -6.21 -15.06 11.33
CA HIS A 190 -6.54 -15.85 10.14
C HIS A 190 -7.97 -15.61 9.69
N HIS A 191 -8.94 -15.53 10.62
CA HIS A 191 -10.32 -15.16 10.31
C HIS A 191 -10.41 -13.80 9.64
N GLU A 192 -9.75 -12.76 10.19
CA GLU A 192 -9.74 -11.43 9.56
C GLU A 192 -9.20 -11.47 8.13
N PHE A 193 -8.19 -12.32 7.86
CA PHE A 193 -7.66 -12.49 6.52
C PHE A 193 -8.65 -13.20 5.58
N ILE A 194 -9.28 -14.27 6.06
CA ILE A 194 -10.29 -15.00 5.30
C ILE A 194 -11.45 -14.08 4.95
N ASP A 195 -11.96 -13.32 5.93
CA ASP A 195 -13.08 -12.40 5.75
C ASP A 195 -12.74 -11.34 4.69
N TRP A 196 -11.54 -10.77 4.75
CA TRP A 196 -11.06 -9.85 3.71
C TRP A 196 -11.03 -10.50 2.32
N VAL A 197 -10.48 -11.70 2.18
CA VAL A 197 -10.41 -12.39 0.88
C VAL A 197 -11.81 -12.74 0.37
N GLN A 198 -12.70 -13.22 1.24
CA GLN A 198 -14.08 -13.53 0.90
C GLN A 198 -14.85 -12.27 0.48
N GLU A 199 -14.69 -11.16 1.18
CA GLU A 199 -15.30 -9.87 0.80
C GLU A 199 -14.83 -9.42 -0.58
N ARG A 200 -13.52 -9.53 -0.84
CA ARG A 200 -12.91 -8.98 -2.06
C ARG A 200 -13.05 -9.87 -3.29
N ARG A 201 -13.06 -11.18 -3.12
CA ARG A 201 -13.15 -12.14 -4.23
C ARG A 201 -14.56 -12.68 -4.41
N GLY A 202 -15.36 -12.77 -3.34
CA GLY A 202 -16.76 -13.16 -3.39
C GLY A 202 -17.00 -14.47 -4.14
N SER A 203 -17.97 -14.45 -5.06
CA SER A 203 -18.34 -15.60 -5.89
C SER A 203 -17.26 -16.09 -6.85
N LYS A 204 -16.14 -15.37 -6.99
CA LYS A 204 -15.00 -15.84 -7.79
C LYS A 204 -14.30 -17.02 -7.12
N LEU A 205 -14.33 -17.11 -5.79
CA LEU A 205 -13.68 -18.17 -5.05
C LEU A 205 -14.33 -19.53 -5.32
N LYS A 206 -13.49 -20.57 -5.44
CA LYS A 206 -13.98 -21.92 -5.68
C LYS A 206 -14.63 -22.50 -4.43
N ASP A 207 -15.97 -22.51 -4.42
CA ASP A 207 -16.81 -22.97 -3.29
C ASP A 207 -16.46 -24.39 -2.81
N SER A 208 -16.02 -25.28 -3.70
CA SER A 208 -15.65 -26.65 -3.33
C SER A 208 -14.39 -26.74 -2.45
N LEU A 209 -13.61 -25.66 -2.34
CA LEU A 209 -12.40 -25.59 -1.51
C LEU A 209 -12.64 -24.84 -0.18
N ILE A 210 -13.88 -24.42 0.07
CA ILE A 210 -14.28 -23.70 1.28
C ILE A 210 -15.14 -24.63 2.14
N ASP A 211 -14.66 -24.92 3.35
CA ASP A 211 -15.42 -25.69 4.32
C ASP A 211 -16.47 -24.78 4.99
N LYS A 212 -17.75 -25.09 4.77
CA LYS A 212 -18.89 -24.31 5.28
C LYS A 212 -19.20 -24.55 6.76
N LYS A 213 -18.67 -25.62 7.35
CA LYS A 213 -18.81 -25.92 8.78
C LYS A 213 -17.73 -25.21 9.60
N ASN A 214 -16.51 -25.19 9.08
CA ASN A 214 -15.40 -24.47 9.70
C ASN A 214 -14.47 -23.88 8.64
N VAL A 215 -14.57 -22.57 8.41
CA VAL A 215 -13.81 -21.89 7.36
C VAL A 215 -12.29 -22.01 7.53
N LEU A 216 -11.80 -22.20 8.76
CA LEU A 216 -10.36 -22.39 9.04
C LEU A 216 -9.82 -23.72 8.49
N ASP A 217 -10.69 -24.69 8.22
CA ASP A 217 -10.32 -26.01 7.66
C ASP A 217 -10.39 -26.03 6.13
N SER A 218 -10.68 -24.89 5.49
CA SER A 218 -10.77 -24.75 4.03
C SER A 218 -9.40 -24.95 3.37
N GLU A 219 -9.34 -25.77 2.32
CA GLU A 219 -8.13 -25.96 1.51
C GLU A 219 -7.63 -24.63 0.92
N LEU A 220 -8.58 -23.77 0.50
CA LEU A 220 -8.28 -22.47 -0.07
C LEU A 220 -7.59 -21.51 0.92
N PHE A 221 -7.83 -21.69 2.22
CA PHE A 221 -7.31 -20.87 3.32
C PHE A 221 -6.31 -21.65 4.19
N SER A 222 -5.67 -22.67 3.64
CA SER A 222 -4.74 -23.53 4.39
C SER A 222 -3.34 -22.92 4.58
N GLY A 223 -3.05 -21.80 3.92
CA GLY A 223 -1.70 -21.25 3.78
C GLY A 223 -0.95 -21.72 2.52
N GLU A 224 -1.59 -22.51 1.65
CA GLU A 224 -1.03 -22.98 0.38
C GLU A 224 -0.84 -21.85 -0.66
N MET A 225 0.14 -22.04 -1.56
CA MET A 225 0.42 -21.16 -2.69
C MET A 225 -0.13 -21.74 -3.98
N TRP A 226 -0.83 -20.92 -4.76
CA TRP A 226 -1.43 -21.31 -6.02
C TRP A 226 -0.70 -20.62 -7.17
N PHE A 227 -0.23 -21.40 -8.15
CA PHE A 227 0.62 -20.88 -9.21
C PHE A 227 -0.13 -20.65 -10.52
N GLY A 228 0.05 -19.47 -11.10
CA GLY A 228 -0.46 -19.11 -12.43
C GLY A 228 -1.91 -19.52 -12.65
N LYS A 229 -2.12 -20.52 -13.52
CA LYS A 229 -3.48 -20.96 -13.89
C LYS A 229 -4.24 -21.54 -12.70
N GLN A 230 -3.57 -22.21 -11.76
CA GLN A 230 -4.21 -22.74 -10.57
C GLN A 230 -4.84 -21.62 -9.73
N ALA A 231 -4.12 -20.49 -9.55
CA ALA A 231 -4.65 -19.34 -8.83
C ALA A 231 -5.93 -18.77 -9.48
N VAL A 232 -6.00 -18.81 -10.82
CA VAL A 232 -7.22 -18.43 -11.56
C VAL A 232 -8.34 -19.46 -11.33
N GLU A 233 -8.03 -20.75 -11.44
CA GLU A 233 -8.99 -21.85 -11.27
C GLU A 233 -9.63 -21.90 -9.88
N VAL A 234 -8.88 -21.51 -8.83
CA VAL A 234 -9.41 -21.45 -7.46
C VAL A 234 -10.04 -20.10 -7.10
N GLY A 235 -10.00 -19.14 -8.02
CA GLY A 235 -10.62 -17.82 -7.85
C GLY A 235 -9.76 -16.76 -7.16
N LEU A 236 -8.48 -17.06 -6.89
CA LEU A 236 -7.54 -16.10 -6.29
C LEU A 236 -7.01 -15.07 -7.30
N ALA A 237 -7.10 -15.35 -8.59
CA ALA A 237 -6.79 -14.43 -9.68
C ALA A 237 -7.90 -14.44 -10.75
N ASP A 238 -7.98 -13.38 -11.55
CA ASP A 238 -8.96 -13.20 -12.64
C ASP A 238 -8.40 -13.61 -14.00
N GLY A 239 -7.07 -13.71 -14.14
CA GLY A 239 -6.47 -14.16 -15.38
C GLY A 239 -4.95 -14.17 -15.37
N ILE A 240 -4.39 -14.67 -16.47
CA ILE A 240 -2.96 -14.60 -16.75
C ILE A 240 -2.64 -13.35 -17.55
N GLY A 241 -1.63 -12.58 -17.14
CA GLY A 241 -1.20 -11.41 -17.90
C GLY A 241 0.01 -10.70 -17.29
N SER A 242 0.84 -10.11 -18.14
CA SER A 242 1.85 -9.12 -17.78
C SER A 242 1.25 -7.72 -17.67
N ILE A 243 1.98 -6.79 -17.05
CA ILE A 243 1.63 -5.36 -16.98
C ILE A 243 1.14 -4.83 -18.34
N HIS A 244 1.92 -5.02 -19.41
CA HIS A 244 1.57 -4.52 -20.74
C HIS A 244 0.34 -5.21 -21.35
N SER A 245 0.25 -6.53 -21.25
CA SER A 245 -0.90 -7.26 -21.78
C SER A 245 -2.20 -6.91 -21.06
N VAL A 246 -2.13 -6.68 -19.74
CA VAL A 246 -3.28 -6.28 -18.93
C VAL A 246 -3.65 -4.84 -19.21
N LEU A 247 -2.65 -3.95 -19.36
CA LEU A 247 -2.85 -2.55 -19.73
C LEU A 247 -3.64 -2.45 -21.04
N GLU A 248 -3.16 -3.10 -22.09
CA GLU A 248 -3.79 -3.10 -23.41
C GLU A 248 -5.19 -3.72 -23.36
N LYS A 249 -5.32 -4.91 -22.76
CA LYS A 249 -6.60 -5.64 -22.68
C LYS A 249 -7.68 -4.85 -21.92
N LYS A 250 -7.31 -4.11 -20.87
CA LYS A 250 -8.25 -3.42 -19.98
C LYS A 250 -8.53 -1.98 -20.37
N PHE A 251 -7.52 -1.28 -20.87
CA PHE A 251 -7.57 0.16 -21.04
C PHE A 251 -7.39 0.59 -22.51
N GLY A 252 -7.16 -0.36 -23.42
CA GLY A 252 -7.02 -0.16 -24.86
C GLY A 252 -5.56 -0.06 -25.33
N ALA A 253 -5.33 -0.25 -26.62
CA ALA A 253 -3.99 -0.21 -27.24
C ALA A 253 -3.28 1.14 -27.08
N ASP A 254 -4.03 2.24 -26.98
CA ASP A 254 -3.48 3.58 -26.79
C ASP A 254 -3.25 3.94 -25.31
N ALA A 255 -3.51 3.01 -24.37
CA ALA A 255 -3.34 3.26 -22.95
C ALA A 255 -1.88 3.56 -22.60
N LYS A 256 -1.69 4.54 -21.70
CA LYS A 256 -0.38 5.03 -21.28
C LYS A 256 -0.15 4.66 -19.82
N LEU A 257 1.03 4.11 -19.55
CA LEU A 257 1.45 3.73 -18.20
C LEU A 257 2.42 4.76 -17.61
N PHE A 258 2.11 5.20 -16.39
CA PHE A 258 2.92 6.17 -15.66
C PHE A 258 3.37 5.59 -14.33
N GLY A 259 4.68 5.51 -14.10
CA GLY A 259 5.24 5.11 -12.81
C GLY A 259 4.98 6.18 -11.75
N VAL A 260 4.72 5.72 -10.53
CA VAL A 260 4.67 6.57 -9.34
C VAL A 260 5.85 6.22 -8.44
N GLY A 261 6.65 7.23 -8.07
CA GLY A 261 7.86 7.00 -7.29
C GLY A 261 8.18 8.14 -6.35
N LEU A 262 9.04 7.88 -5.37
CA LEU A 262 9.57 8.92 -4.49
C LEU A 262 10.92 9.39 -5.02
N VAL A 263 11.05 10.69 -5.27
CA VAL A 263 12.32 11.33 -5.64
C VAL A 263 12.87 12.09 -4.44
N PRO A 264 14.11 11.81 -4.00
CA PRO A 264 14.76 12.55 -2.92
C PRO A 264 14.72 14.07 -3.15
N GLY A 265 14.28 14.81 -2.14
CA GLY A 265 14.17 16.28 -2.20
C GLY A 265 12.96 16.83 -2.94
N GLN A 266 12.16 15.99 -3.59
CA GLN A 266 10.97 16.42 -4.36
C GLN A 266 9.68 15.72 -3.94
N GLY A 267 9.80 14.60 -3.22
CA GLY A 267 8.65 13.83 -2.76
C GLY A 267 8.10 12.93 -3.86
N PRO A 268 6.79 12.57 -3.80
CA PRO A 268 6.20 11.65 -4.75
C PRO A 268 5.95 12.32 -6.11
N VAL A 269 6.29 11.64 -7.19
CA VAL A 269 6.15 12.11 -8.58
C VAL A 269 5.50 11.05 -9.47
N ILE A 270 4.82 11.51 -10.52
CA ILE A 270 4.32 10.66 -11.61
C ILE A 270 5.20 10.88 -12.85
N PHE A 271 5.69 9.80 -13.45
CA PHE A 271 6.52 9.85 -14.64
C PHE A 271 6.07 8.84 -15.68
N LYS A 272 6.19 9.18 -16.96
CA LYS A 272 5.88 8.27 -18.07
C LYS A 272 6.91 7.13 -18.06
N MET A 273 6.45 5.89 -18.08
CA MET A 273 7.36 4.73 -18.16
C MET A 273 7.99 4.66 -19.56
N GLY A 274 9.27 4.27 -19.64
CA GLY A 274 10.05 4.27 -20.87
C GLY A 274 10.64 5.64 -21.25
N ALA A 275 10.48 6.66 -20.39
CA ALA A 275 11.20 7.92 -20.48
C ALA A 275 12.69 7.71 -20.15
N SER A 276 13.60 8.36 -20.89
CA SER A 276 15.05 8.28 -20.61
C SER A 276 15.40 8.95 -19.27
N GLU A 277 16.56 8.62 -18.66
CA GLU A 277 17.02 9.28 -17.43
C GLU A 277 17.09 10.81 -17.53
N ASP A 278 17.40 11.34 -18.72
CA ASP A 278 17.45 12.78 -18.99
C ASP A 278 16.06 13.43 -18.98
N GLU A 279 15.01 12.67 -19.31
CA GLU A 279 13.61 13.11 -19.17
C GLU A 279 13.15 13.12 -17.71
N LEU A 280 13.69 12.25 -16.85
CA LEU A 280 13.39 12.19 -15.41
C LEU A 280 14.07 13.31 -14.61
N LYS A 281 15.32 13.65 -14.94
CA LYS A 281 16.09 14.74 -14.30
C LYS A 281 15.61 16.14 -14.69
N THR A 282 14.93 16.28 -15.84
CA THR A 282 14.39 17.57 -16.30
C THR A 282 12.91 17.81 -15.95
N LYS A 283 12.14 16.77 -15.61
CA LYS A 283 10.73 16.88 -15.14
C LYS A 283 10.59 17.54 -13.77
N THR A 284 11.68 17.64 -13.03
CA THR A 284 11.65 17.67 -11.57
C THR A 284 11.96 19.03 -10.96
N ALA A 285 12.34 20.02 -11.78
CA ALA A 285 12.61 21.39 -11.34
C ALA A 285 11.40 22.35 -11.45
N ASN A 286 10.40 22.06 -12.30
CA ASN A 286 9.37 23.05 -12.65
C ASN A 286 7.93 22.70 -12.24
N ASP A 287 7.54 21.42 -12.14
CA ASP A 287 6.13 21.05 -11.90
C ASP A 287 5.79 20.85 -10.41
N SER A 288 6.76 20.45 -9.58
CA SER A 288 6.57 20.18 -8.15
C SER A 288 6.25 21.44 -7.32
N ASN A 289 6.70 22.62 -7.77
CA ASN A 289 6.42 23.88 -7.06
C ASN A 289 5.13 24.58 -7.49
N ALA A 290 4.55 24.24 -8.64
CA ALA A 290 3.35 24.89 -9.17
C ALA A 290 2.07 24.19 -8.69
N GLU A 291 1.99 22.85 -8.76
CA GLU A 291 0.76 22.12 -8.41
C GLU A 291 0.56 22.00 -6.89
N PHE A 292 1.64 21.88 -6.09
CA PHE A 292 1.54 21.83 -4.62
C PHE A 292 1.06 23.17 -4.01
N ASN A 293 1.37 24.29 -4.67
CA ASN A 293 0.95 25.63 -4.26
C ASN A 293 -0.50 25.99 -4.65
N GLU A 294 -1.12 25.25 -5.58
CA GLU A 294 -2.56 25.37 -5.86
C GLU A 294 -3.41 24.47 -4.94
N ILE A 295 -2.91 23.29 -4.58
CA ILE A 295 -3.60 22.37 -3.65
C ILE A 295 -3.74 23.00 -2.24
N SER A 296 -2.78 23.83 -1.82
CA SER A 296 -2.85 24.54 -0.52
C SER A 296 -3.87 25.70 -0.48
N LYS A 297 -4.46 26.08 -1.62
CA LYS A 297 -5.38 27.22 -1.75
C LYS A 297 -6.86 26.85 -1.77
N GLN A 298 -7.24 25.57 -1.65
CA GLN A 298 -8.66 25.21 -1.55
C GLN A 298 -9.26 25.68 -0.22
N PRO A 299 -10.52 26.19 -0.20
CA PRO A 299 -11.12 26.73 1.00
C PRO A 299 -11.34 25.62 2.04
N LYS A 300 -10.81 25.84 3.25
CA LYS A 300 -11.07 25.00 4.42
C LYS A 300 -12.58 24.86 4.62
N VAL A 301 -13.10 23.65 4.53
CA VAL A 301 -14.49 23.33 4.92
C VAL A 301 -14.67 23.72 6.39
N LYS A 302 -15.47 24.75 6.65
CA LYS A 302 -15.81 25.17 8.02
C LYS A 302 -16.69 24.10 8.67
N ALA A 303 -16.11 23.30 9.56
CA ALA A 303 -16.89 22.48 10.47
C ALA A 303 -17.69 23.39 11.43
N LYS A 304 -19.01 23.38 11.33
CA LYS A 304 -19.90 23.98 12.34
C LYS A 304 -19.86 23.10 13.59
N ALA A 305 -19.21 23.59 14.65
CA ALA A 305 -19.30 22.99 15.97
C ALA A 305 -20.61 23.40 16.64
N GLU A 306 -21.54 22.45 16.79
CA GLU A 306 -22.76 22.63 17.57
C GLU A 306 -22.46 22.31 19.05
N LYS A 307 -22.32 23.37 19.87
CA LYS A 307 -22.12 23.24 21.32
C LYS A 307 -23.44 22.85 22.01
N LYS A 308 -23.65 21.55 22.25
CA LYS A 308 -24.67 21.08 23.21
C LYS A 308 -24.18 21.35 24.64
N ARG A 309 -24.78 22.34 25.30
CA ARG A 309 -24.58 22.64 26.72
C ARG A 309 -25.10 21.48 27.57
N ILE A 310 -24.22 20.73 28.23
CA ILE A 310 -24.57 19.84 29.33
C ILE A 310 -24.60 20.69 30.61
N ARG A 311 -25.76 20.77 31.25
CA ARG A 311 -26.01 21.53 32.48
C ARG A 311 -25.75 20.59 33.66
N VAL A 312 -24.60 20.69 34.30
CA VAL A 312 -24.31 19.96 35.56
C VAL A 312 -24.93 20.75 36.70
N LYS A 313 -25.91 20.17 37.40
CA LYS A 313 -26.46 20.71 38.65
C LYS A 313 -25.48 20.42 39.79
N ALA A 314 -25.16 21.47 40.55
CA ALA A 314 -24.38 21.42 41.77
C ALA A 314 -25.22 20.99 42.98
N GLY A 315 -24.60 20.24 43.88
CA GLY A 315 -25.06 19.86 45.22
C GLY A 315 -24.34 18.57 45.63
N SER A 316 -23.72 18.39 46.79
CA SER A 316 -23.62 19.15 48.04
C SER A 316 -22.39 18.62 48.81
N LYS A 317 -21.85 19.47 49.71
CA LYS A 317 -20.58 19.37 50.47
C LYS A 317 -20.30 18.05 51.24
N PRO A 318 -19.02 17.80 51.60
CA PRO A 318 -18.59 16.61 52.34
C PRO A 318 -18.79 16.76 53.86
N ARG A 319 -18.96 15.63 54.56
CA ARG A 319 -18.69 15.52 56.00
C ARG A 319 -17.56 14.51 56.23
N ILE A 320 -16.56 15.03 56.94
CA ILE A 320 -15.51 14.44 57.80
C ILE A 320 -15.35 12.92 57.71
#